data_AF-A0A662HXS8-F1
#
_entry.id   AF-A0A662HXS8-F1
#
_cell.length_a   1.000
_cell.length_b   1.000
_cell.length_c   1.000
_cell.angle_alpha   90.00
_cell.angle_beta   90.00
_cell.angle_gamma   90.00
#
_symmetry.space_group_name_H-M   'P 1'
#
loop_
_entity.id
_entity.type
_entity.pdbx_description
1 polymer ?
#
loop_
_entity_poly.entity_id
_entity_poly.type
_entity_poly.pdbx_seq_one_letter_code
_entity_poly.pdbx_strand_id
1 'polypeptide(L)'
;MSNVIVVLVHPLYEQNVGLIARVMKNFEASELRLVDPACEVGDEAYRRAMHGRDILEKAKTYDTLEEAVRDCDLIVGTTGKHGKRFSHVRRYMNPEQLASKIAVARGNVAI
;
A
#
# COMPACT_ATOMS: atom_id res chain seq x y z
N MET A 1 -12.03 -13.58 2.11
CA MET A 1 -11.19 -12.52 2.71
C MET A 1 -10.99 -11.44 1.67
N SER A 2 -10.77 -10.20 2.11
CA SER A 2 -10.39 -9.09 1.25
C SER A 2 -8.96 -9.28 0.72
N ASN A 3 -8.67 -8.74 -0.45
CA ASN A 3 -7.32 -8.62 -0.99
C ASN A 3 -6.76 -7.26 -0.56
N VAL A 4 -5.66 -7.25 0.20
CA VAL A 4 -4.99 -6.02 0.63
C VAL A 4 -3.93 -5.62 -0.39
N ILE A 5 -4.11 -4.42 -0.94
CA ILE A 5 -3.24 -3.83 -1.95
C ILE A 5 -2.51 -2.67 -1.27
N VAL A 6 -1.18 -2.69 -1.29
CA VAL A 6 -0.36 -1.59 -0.76
C VAL A 6 -0.04 -0.63 -1.89
N VAL A 7 -0.42 0.65 -1.74
CA VAL A 7 -0.21 1.69 -2.74
C VAL A 7 0.82 2.70 -2.24
N LEU A 8 1.96 2.79 -2.90
CA LEU A 8 3.00 3.77 -2.59
C LEU A 8 2.91 4.93 -3.58
N VAL A 9 2.51 6.09 -3.07
CA VAL A 9 2.41 7.32 -3.87
C VAL A 9 3.71 8.08 -3.82
N HIS A 10 4.31 8.27 -4.99
CA HIS A 10 5.55 9.01 -5.22
C HIS A 10 6.71 8.60 -4.28
N PRO A 11 7.04 7.29 -4.16
CA PRO A 11 8.16 6.85 -3.34
C PRO A 11 9.47 7.44 -3.85
N LEU A 12 10.23 8.08 -2.94
CA LEU A 12 11.49 8.77 -3.26
C LEU A 12 12.72 7.85 -3.24
N TYR A 13 12.64 6.72 -2.55
CA TYR A 13 13.81 5.92 -2.19
C TYR A 13 13.54 4.43 -2.37
N GLU A 14 14.32 3.79 -3.24
CA GLU A 14 14.14 2.38 -3.59
C GLU A 14 14.32 1.44 -2.38
N GLN A 15 15.18 1.81 -1.42
CA GLN A 15 15.36 1.02 -0.19
C GLN A 15 14.07 0.90 0.61
N ASN A 16 13.21 1.94 0.60
CA ASN A 16 11.95 1.93 1.32
C ASN A 16 10.94 1.02 0.61
N VAL A 17 10.92 1.03 -0.72
CA VAL A 17 10.08 0.12 -1.51
C VAL A 17 10.44 -1.34 -1.20
N GLY A 18 11.74 -1.66 -1.14
CA GLY A 18 12.21 -2.99 -0.74
C GLY A 18 11.84 -3.37 0.69
N LEU A 19 12.00 -2.47 1.67
CA LEU A 19 11.58 -2.72 3.06
C LEU A 19 10.07 -2.97 3.17
N ILE A 20 9.26 -2.24 2.40
CA ILE A 20 7.81 -2.42 2.35
C ILE A 20 7.47 -3.80 1.76
N ALA A 21 8.10 -4.19 0.66
CA ALA A 21 7.93 -5.53 0.09
C ALA A 21 8.27 -6.64 1.09
N ARG A 22 9.32 -6.47 1.90
CA ARG A 22 9.66 -7.40 2.99
C ARG A 22 8.55 -7.50 4.03
N VAL A 23 8.00 -6.36 4.47
CA VAL A 23 6.90 -6.33 5.45
C VAL A 23 5.65 -6.99 4.86
N MET A 24 5.29 -6.66 3.62
CA MET A 24 4.16 -7.26 2.93
C MET A 24 4.24 -8.79 2.91
N LYS A 25 5.42 -9.35 2.61
CA LYS A 25 5.65 -10.80 2.63
C LYS A 25 5.40 -11.42 4.01
N ASN A 26 5.82 -10.76 5.08
CA ASN A 26 5.62 -11.25 6.45
C ASN A 26 4.15 -11.26 6.89
N PHE A 27 3.33 -10.39 6.30
CA PHE A 27 1.91 -10.23 6.65
C PHE A 27 0.96 -10.67 5.53
N GLU A 28 1.46 -11.50 4.59
CA GLU A 28 0.68 -12.11 3.51
C GLU A 28 -0.04 -11.11 2.57
N ALA A 29 0.47 -9.88 2.46
CA ALA A 29 0.09 -8.94 1.42
C ALA A 29 0.94 -9.20 0.17
N SER A 30 0.31 -9.34 -1.00
CA SER A 30 1.00 -9.81 -2.20
C SER A 30 0.96 -8.84 -3.39
N GLU A 31 0.12 -7.80 -3.33
CA GLU A 31 -0.03 -6.83 -4.41
C GLU A 31 0.51 -5.45 -4.00
N LEU A 32 1.58 -5.03 -4.68
CA LEU A 32 2.21 -3.72 -4.53
C LEU A 32 1.91 -2.87 -5.77
N ARG A 33 1.45 -1.64 -5.55
CA ARG A 33 1.22 -0.65 -6.61
C ARG A 33 2.05 0.59 -6.32
N LEU A 34 2.77 1.08 -7.32
CA LEU A 34 3.58 2.29 -7.26
C LEU A 34 2.91 3.35 -8.12
N VAL A 35 2.71 4.54 -7.57
CA VAL A 35 2.15 5.69 -8.31
C VAL A 35 3.24 6.71 -8.49
N ASP A 36 3.57 7.05 -9.74
CA ASP A 36 4.59 8.06 -10.09
C ASP A 36 5.88 7.94 -9.26
N PRO A 37 6.55 6.77 -9.24
CA PRO A 37 7.73 6.58 -8.40
C PRO A 37 8.89 7.48 -8.84
N ALA A 38 9.41 8.28 -7.90
CA ALA A 38 10.58 9.13 -8.13
C ALA A 38 11.92 8.37 -8.03
N CYS A 39 11.86 7.07 -7.76
CA CYS A 39 13.01 6.18 -7.72
C CYS A 39 12.76 4.95 -8.61
N GLU A 40 13.83 4.40 -9.17
CA GLU A 40 13.78 3.10 -9.83
C GLU A 40 13.74 1.98 -8.79
N VAL A 41 13.01 0.89 -9.06
CA VAL A 41 13.04 -0.32 -8.22
C VAL A 41 14.26 -1.16 -8.65
N GLY A 42 15.42 -0.80 -8.12
CA GLY A 42 16.71 -1.38 -8.48
C GLY A 42 17.31 -2.32 -7.43
N ASP A 43 18.63 -2.51 -7.51
CA ASP A 43 19.36 -3.48 -6.72
C ASP A 43 19.24 -3.28 -5.20
N GLU A 44 19.14 -2.03 -4.73
CA GLU A 44 18.97 -1.78 -3.29
C GLU A 44 17.56 -2.17 -2.84
N ALA A 45 16.50 -1.93 -3.64
CA ALA A 45 15.16 -2.45 -3.35
C ALA A 45 15.17 -3.98 -3.23
N TYR A 46 15.77 -4.69 -4.20
CA TYR A 46 15.87 -6.15 -4.19
C TYR A 46 16.72 -6.70 -3.03
N ARG A 47 17.76 -5.98 -2.60
CA ARG A 47 18.55 -6.33 -1.41
C ARG A 47 17.75 -6.13 -0.12
N ARG A 48 16.94 -5.08 -0.02
CA ARG A 48 16.11 -4.80 1.17
C ARG A 48 14.88 -5.70 1.29
N ALA A 49 14.34 -6.16 0.16
CA ALA A 49 13.16 -7.02 0.11
C ALA A 49 13.39 -8.42 0.71
N MET A 50 14.62 -8.95 0.71
CA MET A 50 14.94 -10.29 1.21
C MET A 50 14.05 -11.38 0.56
N HIS A 51 13.08 -11.93 1.30
CA HIS A 51 12.13 -12.93 0.81
C HIS A 51 10.91 -12.32 0.11
N GLY A 52 10.76 -10.99 0.11
CA GLY A 52 9.70 -10.26 -0.57
C GLY A 52 10.04 -9.84 -2.00
N ARG A 53 11.08 -10.42 -2.61
CA ARG A 53 11.47 -10.08 -4.00
C ARG A 53 10.36 -10.34 -5.02
N ASP A 54 9.57 -11.39 -4.81
CA ASP A 54 8.44 -11.73 -5.67
C ASP A 54 7.34 -10.66 -5.67
N ILE A 55 7.27 -9.84 -4.62
CA ILE A 55 6.35 -8.69 -4.55
C ILE A 55 6.86 -7.54 -5.42
N LEU A 56 8.18 -7.29 -5.44
CA LEU A 56 8.78 -6.29 -6.33
C LEU A 56 8.66 -6.70 -7.81
N GLU A 57 8.89 -7.98 -8.12
CA GLU A 57 8.76 -8.52 -9.49
C GLU A 57 7.34 -8.41 -10.04
N LYS A 58 6.34 -8.47 -9.17
CA LYS A 58 4.91 -8.36 -9.52
C LYS A 58 4.36 -6.95 -9.33
N ALA A 59 5.19 -5.99 -8.88
CA ALA A 59 4.74 -4.65 -8.59
C ALA A 59 4.23 -3.97 -9.88
N LYS A 60 3.09 -3.29 -9.77
CA LYS A 60 2.49 -2.56 -10.89
C LYS A 60 2.76 -1.08 -10.72
N THR A 61 3.15 -0.40 -11.79
CA THR A 61 3.37 1.05 -11.79
C THR A 61 2.22 1.74 -12.52
N TYR A 62 1.78 2.87 -11.97
CA TYR A 62 0.69 3.71 -12.48
C TYR A 62 1.13 5.17 -12.50
N ASP A 63 0.57 5.95 -13.43
CA ASP A 63 0.86 7.38 -13.52
C ASP A 63 0.07 8.19 -12.48
N THR A 64 -1.15 7.72 -12.15
CA THR A 64 -2.05 8.43 -11.23
C THR A 64 -2.59 7.54 -10.11
N LEU A 65 -2.96 8.17 -8.99
CA LEU A 65 -3.57 7.46 -7.86
C LEU A 65 -4.93 6.87 -8.27
N GLU A 66 -5.70 7.60 -9.08
CA GLU A 66 -7.01 7.21 -9.59
C GLU A 66 -6.96 5.92 -10.40
N GLU A 67 -5.90 5.72 -11.18
CA GLU A 67 -5.68 4.46 -11.91
C GLU A 67 -5.30 3.32 -10.97
N ALA A 68 -4.42 3.60 -10.01
CA ALA A 68 -3.92 2.60 -9.07
C ALA A 68 -4.96 2.09 -8.08
N VAL A 69 -6.12 2.74 -7.94
CA VAL A 69 -7.19 2.33 -7.00
C VAL A 69 -8.54 2.07 -7.68
N ARG A 70 -8.60 2.11 -9.01
CA ARG A 70 -9.85 2.05 -9.78
C ARG A 70 -10.68 0.79 -9.53
N ASP A 71 -10.02 -0.33 -9.26
CA ASP A 71 -10.60 -1.64 -8.97
C ASP A 71 -10.69 -1.93 -7.45
N CYS A 72 -10.52 -0.92 -6.59
CA CYS A 72 -10.60 -1.07 -5.14
C CYS A 72 -11.97 -0.65 -4.59
N ASP A 73 -12.55 -1.51 -3.74
CA ASP A 73 -13.85 -1.28 -3.11
C ASP A 73 -13.75 -0.38 -1.86
N LEU A 74 -12.58 -0.39 -1.22
CA LEU A 74 -12.27 0.45 -0.06
C LEU A 74 -10.87 1.04 -0.21
N ILE A 75 -10.76 2.37 -0.07
CA ILE A 75 -9.50 3.10 -0.16
C ILE A 75 -9.23 3.76 1.20
N VAL A 76 -8.04 3.54 1.75
CA VAL A 76 -7.66 4.02 3.09
C VAL A 76 -6.34 4.76 3.01
N GLY A 77 -6.37 6.10 3.08
CA GLY A 77 -5.15 6.89 3.14
C GLY A 77 -4.52 6.91 4.54
N THR A 78 -3.21 6.69 4.63
CA THR A 78 -2.45 6.82 5.87
C THR A 78 -1.97 8.27 6.08
N THR A 79 -1.90 8.72 7.33
CA THR A 79 -1.40 10.07 7.65
C THR A 79 -0.80 10.14 9.05
N GLY A 80 0.29 10.89 9.20
CA GLY A 80 0.90 11.17 10.51
C GLY A 80 0.16 12.25 11.32
N LYS A 81 -0.87 12.91 10.75
CA LYS A 81 -1.63 13.98 11.42
C LYS A 81 -3.11 13.64 11.45
N HIS A 82 -3.71 13.73 12.62
CA HIS A 82 -5.15 13.61 12.76
C HIS A 82 -5.84 14.83 12.10
N GLY A 83 -6.90 14.56 11.33
CA GLY A 83 -7.70 15.63 10.73
C GLY A 83 -8.39 16.46 11.82
N LYS A 84 -8.24 17.79 11.78
CA LYS A 84 -8.84 18.71 12.77
C LYS A 84 -10.38 18.81 12.69
N ARG A 85 -11.00 18.26 11.65
CA ARG A 85 -12.45 18.28 11.44
C ARG A 85 -12.95 16.88 11.16
N PHE A 86 -13.78 16.37 12.07
CA PHE A 86 -14.69 15.29 11.74
C PHE A 86 -15.62 15.78 10.63
N SER A 87 -15.49 15.18 9.45
CA SER A 87 -16.47 15.33 8.38
C SER A 87 -17.00 13.94 8.05
N HIS A 88 -18.21 13.89 7.49
CA HIS A 88 -18.79 12.64 6.99
C HIS A 88 -17.90 11.99 5.90
N VAL A 89 -17.00 12.78 5.31
CA VAL A 89 -16.09 12.39 4.21
C VAL A 89 -14.75 11.84 4.70
N ARG A 90 -14.28 12.22 5.90
CA ARG A 90 -13.00 11.76 6.47
C ARG A 90 -13.21 11.26 7.90
N ARG A 91 -13.49 9.96 8.01
CA ARG A 91 -13.47 9.25 9.30
C ARG A 91 -12.07 8.70 9.51
N TYR A 92 -11.36 9.20 10.52
CA TYR A 92 -10.12 8.56 10.93
C TYR A 92 -10.46 7.28 11.68
N MET A 93 -9.57 6.30 11.57
CA MET A 93 -9.58 5.09 12.37
C MET A 93 -8.14 4.70 12.67
N ASN A 94 -7.91 4.04 13.80
CA ASN A 94 -6.59 3.49 14.10
C ASN A 94 -6.36 2.17 13.34
N PRO A 95 -5.11 1.67 13.28
CA PRO A 95 -4.79 0.42 12.60
C PRO A 95 -5.58 -0.79 13.12
N GLU A 96 -5.87 -0.87 14.42
CA GLU A 96 -6.60 -1.99 15.03
C GLU A 96 -8.07 -2.03 14.59
N GLN A 97 -8.70 -0.85 14.49
CA GLN A 97 -10.05 -0.70 13.96
C GLN A 97 -10.08 -1.04 12.47
N LEU A 98 -9.05 -0.61 11.72
CA LEU A 98 -8.94 -0.90 10.29
C LEU A 98 -8.82 -2.41 10.06
N ALA A 99 -7.92 -3.08 10.79
CA ALA A 99 -7.74 -4.52 10.72
C ALA A 99 -9.06 -5.27 10.98
N SER A 100 -9.79 -4.87 12.03
CA SER A 100 -11.10 -5.45 12.35
C SER A 100 -12.12 -5.28 11.22
N LYS A 101 -12.08 -4.13 10.52
CA LYS A 101 -12.98 -3.84 9.38
C LYS A 101 -12.58 -4.62 8.12
N ILE A 102 -11.28 -4.72 7.83
CA ILE A 102 -10.74 -5.45 6.67
C ILE A 102 -10.99 -6.95 6.82
N ALA A 103 -10.90 -7.49 8.05
CA ALA A 103 -11.10 -8.92 8.33
C ALA A 103 -12.46 -9.47 7.87
N VAL A 104 -13.51 -8.63 7.89
CA VAL A 104 -14.85 -8.99 7.44
C VAL A 104 -15.21 -8.43 6.06
N ALA A 105 -14.33 -7.62 5.47
CA ALA A 105 -14.55 -7.04 4.14
C ALA A 105 -14.40 -8.09 3.03
N ARG A 106 -15.05 -7.81 1.90
CA ARG A 106 -14.89 -8.55 0.64
C ARG A 106 -14.38 -7.60 -0.43
N GLY A 107 -13.67 -8.14 -1.42
CA GLY A 107 -13.11 -7.36 -2.52
C GLY A 107 -11.74 -6.77 -2.20
N ASN A 108 -11.37 -5.74 -2.94
CA ASN A 108 -10.05 -5.12 -2.94
C ASN A 108 -10.01 -3.93 -1.96
N VAL A 109 -9.03 -3.94 -1.06
CA VAL A 109 -8.78 -2.84 -0.12
C VAL A 109 -7.43 -2.23 -0.43
N ALA A 110 -7.41 -0.99 -0.88
CA ALA A 110 -6.18 -0.21 -1.03
C ALA A 110 -5.84 0.52 0.27
N ILE A 111 -4.59 0.40 0.69
CA ILE A 111 -3.99 1.14 1.82
C ILE A 111 -2.81 1.95 1.29
#